data_AF-A0A497BIE9-F1
#
_entry.id   AF-A0A497BIE9-F1
#
_cell.length_a   1.000
_cell.length_b   1.000
_cell.length_c   1.000
_cell.angle_alpha   90.00
_cell.angle_beta   90.00
_cell.angle_gamma   90.00
#
_symmetry.space_group_name_H-M   'P 1'
#
loop_
_entity.id
_entity.type
_entity.pdbx_description
1 polymer ?
#
loop_
_entity_poly.entity_id
_entity_poly.type
_entity_poly.pdbx_seq_one_letter_code
_entity_poly.pdbx_strand_id
1 'polypeptide(L)' 'MGMHPKMEELTNKLDEAARRALREMLAQCTGDQQLVFKHMYAAGNLEKSLYDVVSAMSFDKLDSAMAQVGNIIEKNRAKT' A
#
# COMPACT_ATOMS: atom_id res chain seq x y z
N MET A 1 28.13 -9.54 -8.41
CA MET A 1 27.26 -9.84 -9.57
C MET A 1 26.31 -8.67 -9.72
N GLY A 2 26.41 -7.89 -10.80
CA GLY A 2 25.47 -6.79 -11.05
C GLY A 2 24.19 -7.35 -11.69
N MET A 3 23.01 -6.90 -11.23
CA MET A 3 21.75 -7.20 -11.91
C MET A 3 21.77 -6.60 -13.32
N HIS A 4 21.19 -7.32 -14.29
CA HIS A 4 21.04 -6.83 -15.65
C HIS A 4 20.07 -5.63 -15.70
N PRO A 5 20.38 -4.56 -16.47
CA PRO A 5 19.61 -3.31 -16.47
C PRO A 5 18.10 -3.48 -16.74
N LYS A 6 17.73 -4.47 -17.59
CA LYS A 6 16.33 -4.77 -17.91
C LYS A 6 15.54 -5.39 -16.75
N MET A 7 16.21 -6.13 -15.85
CA MET A 7 15.53 -6.71 -14.68
C MET A 7 15.23 -5.64 -13.64
N GLU A 8 16.15 -4.71 -13.42
CA GLU A 8 15.96 -3.58 -12.50
C GLU A 8 14.82 -2.66 -12.95
N GLU A 9 14.77 -2.32 -14.24
CA GLU A 9 13.67 -1.51 -14.80
C GLU A 9 12.29 -2.18 -14.62
N LEU A 10 12.21 -3.50 -14.82
CA LEU A 10 10.97 -4.25 -14.64
C LEU A 10 10.54 -4.28 -13.16
N THR A 11 11.48 -4.50 -12.24
CA THR A 11 11.21 -4.51 -10.80
C THR A 11 10.67 -3.15 -10.33
N ASN A 12 11.26 -2.05 -10.79
CA ASN A 12 10.78 -0.71 -10.44
C ASN A 12 9.36 -0.44 -10.94
N LYS A 13 9.03 -0.87 -12.17
CA LYS A 13 7.66 -0.72 -12.71
C LYS A 13 6.63 -1.53 -11.92
N LEU A 14 6.99 -2.72 -11.45
CA LEU A 14 6.11 -3.55 -10.64
C LEU A 14 5.87 -2.92 -9.26
N ASP A 15 6.91 -2.39 -8.63
CA ASP A 15 6.80 -1.67 -7.35
C ASP A 15 5.89 -0.43 -7.46
N GLU A 16 6.08 0.40 -8.50
CA GLU A 16 5.23 1.56 -8.73
C GLU A 16 3.76 1.19 -8.97
N ALA A 17 3.52 0.13 -9.76
CA ALA A 17 2.18 -0.37 -10.01
C ALA A 17 1.51 -0.89 -8.73
N ALA A 18 2.23 -1.63 -7.89
CA ALA A 18 1.74 -2.13 -6.61
C ALA A 18 1.38 -0.97 -5.65
N ARG A 19 2.26 0.05 -5.54
CA ARG A 19 1.99 1.24 -4.73
C ARG A 19 0.78 2.02 -5.24
N ARG A 20 0.62 2.14 -6.56
CA ARG A 20 -0.56 2.78 -7.16
C ARG A 20 -1.83 2.01 -6.80
N ALA A 21 -1.83 0.68 -7.01
CA ALA A 21 -2.97 -0.17 -6.67
C ALA A 21 -3.34 -0.05 -5.18
N LEU A 22 -2.37 -0.08 -4.28
CA LEU A 22 -2.63 0.07 -2.84
C LEU A 22 -3.27 1.43 -2.50
N ARG A 23 -2.84 2.53 -3.15
CA ARG A 23 -3.45 3.85 -2.96
C ARG A 23 -4.91 3.88 -3.45
N GLU A 24 -5.20 3.27 -4.59
CA GLU A 24 -6.56 3.15 -5.12
C GLU A 24 -7.46 2.28 -4.24
N MET A 25 -6.91 1.23 -3.63
CA MET A 25 -7.61 0.41 -2.65
C MET A 25 -7.92 1.21 -1.38
N LEU A 26 -6.94 1.93 -0.83
CA LEU A 26 -7.14 2.76 0.37
C LEU A 26 -8.20 3.86 0.17
N ALA A 27 -8.35 4.39 -1.06
CA ALA A 27 -9.41 5.34 -1.38
C ALA A 27 -10.83 4.76 -1.24
N GLN A 28 -10.98 3.42 -1.26
CA GLN A 28 -12.25 2.74 -1.02
C GLN A 28 -12.50 2.45 0.48
N CYS A 29 -11.51 2.69 1.34
CA CYS A 29 -11.63 2.52 2.78
C CYS A 29 -12.22 3.78 3.43
N THR A 30 -12.93 3.61 4.55
CA THR A 30 -13.41 4.74 5.37
C THR A 30 -12.25 5.48 6.03
N GLY A 31 -12.49 6.71 6.51
CA GLY A 31 -11.48 7.50 7.22
C GLY A 31 -10.87 6.76 8.42
N ASP A 32 -11.69 6.05 9.20
CA ASP A 32 -11.22 5.26 10.34
C ASP A 32 -10.34 4.08 9.90
N GLN A 33 -10.70 3.41 8.81
CA GLN A 33 -9.91 2.31 8.25
C GLN A 33 -8.57 2.81 7.70
N GLN A 34 -8.57 3.97 7.04
CA GLN A 34 -7.36 4.65 6.59
C GLN A 34 -6.47 5.08 7.77
N LEU A 35 -7.07 5.51 8.89
CA LEU A 35 -6.34 5.85 10.11
C LEU A 35 -5.67 4.62 10.73
N VAL A 36 -6.40 3.49 10.82
CA VAL A 36 -5.85 2.21 11.27
C VAL A 36 -4.66 1.79 10.40
N PHE A 37 -4.77 1.94 9.08
CA PHE A 37 -3.65 1.71 8.17
C PHE A 37 -2.43 2.60 8.50
N LYS A 38 -2.64 3.89 8.75
CA LYS A 38 -1.55 4.81 9.15
C LYS A 38 -0.88 4.39 10.46
N HIS A 39 -1.65 3.93 11.45
CA HIS A 39 -1.07 3.43 12.70
C HIS A 39 -0.13 2.25 12.49
N MET A 40 -0.41 1.38 11.52
CA MET A 40 0.42 0.21 11.22
C MET A 40 1.68 0.56 10.43
N TYR A 41 1.56 1.47 9.45
CA TYR A 41 2.61 1.65 8.43
C TYR A 41 3.32 3.00 8.47
N ALA A 42 2.81 4.02 9.19
CA ALA A 42 3.39 5.36 9.18
C ALA A 42 4.61 5.55 10.11
N ALA A 43 5.13 4.48 10.70
CA ALA A 43 6.29 4.49 11.60
C ALA A 43 6.17 5.53 12.72
N GLY A 44 4.98 5.67 13.30
CA GLY A 44 4.68 6.62 14.39
C GLY A 44 4.36 8.05 13.93
N ASN A 45 4.52 8.40 12.66
CA ASN A 45 4.17 9.72 12.14
C ASN A 45 2.80 9.70 11.45
N LEU A 46 1.75 9.95 12.22
CA LEU A 46 0.37 9.99 11.73
C LEU A 46 0.02 11.27 10.98
N GLU A 47 0.92 12.25 10.87
CA GLU A 47 0.67 13.46 10.07
C GLU A 47 0.97 13.21 8.58
N LYS A 48 1.76 12.18 8.26
CA LYS A 48 2.05 11.79 6.88
C LYS A 48 0.77 11.49 6.10
N SER A 49 0.75 11.90 4.84
CA SER A 49 -0.33 11.51 3.94
C SER A 49 -0.28 9.99 3.70
N LEU A 50 -1.41 9.38 3.32
CA LEU A 50 -1.41 7.98 2.88
C LEU A 50 -0.46 7.75 1.71
N TYR A 51 -0.34 8.76 0.83
CA TYR A 51 0.61 8.71 -0.28
C TYR A 51 2.04 8.55 0.23
N ASP A 52 2.47 9.37 1.19
CA ASP A 52 3.83 9.31 1.75
C ASP A 52 4.08 8.02 2.51
N VAL A 53 3.07 7.53 3.24
CA VAL A 53 3.15 6.25 3.96
C VAL A 53 3.34 5.10 2.97
N VAL A 54 2.57 5.06 1.88
CA VAL A 54 2.70 4.03 0.85
C VAL A 54 4.01 4.16 0.09
N SER A 55 4.46 5.37 -0.24
CA SER A 55 5.73 5.61 -0.95
C SER A 55 6.95 5.24 -0.11
N ALA A 56 6.89 5.38 1.22
CA ALA A 56 7.97 5.01 2.12
C ALA A 56 7.98 3.51 2.51
N MET A 57 7.00 2.74 2.05
CA MET A 57 6.86 1.33 2.42
C MET A 57 7.91 0.46 1.72
N SER A 58 8.48 -0.52 2.44
CA SER A 58 9.33 -1.53 1.81
C SER A 58 8.50 -2.50 0.96
N PHE A 59 9.09 -3.06 -0.09
CA PHE A 59 8.40 -3.99 -0.99
C PHE A 59 7.75 -5.16 -0.24
N ASP A 60 8.47 -5.77 0.72
CA ASP A 60 7.96 -6.88 1.54
C ASP A 60 6.67 -6.54 2.33
N LYS A 61 6.45 -5.25 2.62
CA LYS A 61 5.26 -4.79 3.35
C LYS A 61 4.09 -4.47 2.40
N LEU A 62 4.34 -4.24 1.11
CA LEU A 62 3.30 -3.92 0.13
C LEU A 62 2.31 -5.06 -0.03
N ASP A 63 2.79 -6.30 -0.18
CA ASP A 63 1.90 -7.46 -0.36
C ASP A 63 0.98 -7.67 0.85
N SER A 64 1.54 -7.59 2.06
CA SER A 64 0.76 -7.71 3.30
C SER A 64 -0.26 -6.57 3.44
N ALA A 65 0.14 -5.34 3.12
CA ALA A 65 -0.74 -4.19 3.14
C ALA A 65 -1.90 -4.35 2.13
N MET A 66 -1.61 -4.80 0.91
CA MET A 66 -2.62 -5.02 -0.13
C MET A 66 -3.62 -6.11 0.30
N ALA A 67 -3.16 -7.23 0.86
CA ALA A 67 -4.05 -8.28 1.35
C ALA A 67 -4.98 -7.78 2.47
N GLN A 68 -4.45 -7.01 3.42
CA GLN A 68 -5.23 -6.46 4.53
C GLN A 68 -6.28 -5.45 4.05
N VAL A 69 -5.89 -4.52 3.17
CA VAL A 69 -6.81 -3.53 2.60
C VAL A 69 -7.86 -4.21 1.73
N GLY A 70 -7.48 -5.24 0.96
CA GLY A 70 -8.41 -6.05 0.16
C GLY A 70 -9.51 -6.68 1.03
N ASN A 71 -9.13 -7.35 2.11
CA ASN A 71 -10.07 -7.94 3.07
C ASN A 71 -11.01 -6.89 3.70
N ILE A 72 -10.52 -5.67 3.95
CA ILE A 72 -11.33 -4.57 4.48
C ILE A 72 -12.38 -4.14 3.44
N ILE A 73 -11.97 -3.97 2.18
CA ILE A 73 -12.88 -3.57 1.09
C ILE A 73 -13.96 -4.64 0.87
N GLU A 74 -13.59 -5.93 0.86
CA GLU A 74 -14.54 -7.03 0.75
C GLU A 74 -15.56 -7.02 1.88
N LYS A 75 -15.11 -6.80 3.12
CA LYS A 75 -16.00 -6.66 4.28
C LYS A 75 -16.90 -5.44 4.19
N ASN A 76 -16.44 -4.33 3.62
CA ASN A 76 -17.28 -3.16 3.39
C ASN A 76 -18.40 -3.49 2.39
N ARG A 77 -18.06 -4.18 1.30
CA ARG A 77 -19.03 -4.59 0.26
C ARG A 77 -20.06 -5.58 0.79
N ALA A 78 -19.65 -6.56 1.60
CA ALA A 78 -20.55 -7.57 2.18
C ALA A 78 -21.54 -7.02 3.22
N LYS A 79 -21.34 -5.78 3.70
CA LYS A 79 -22.24 -5.10 4.64
C LYS A 79 -23.26 -4.18 3.94
N THR A 80 -23.19 -4.07 2.62
CA THR A 80 -24.12 -3.31 1.76
C THR A 80 -25.18 -4.24 1.21
#